data_AF-A0A8H7QIZ1-F1
#
_entry.id   AF-A0A8H7QIZ1-F1
#
_cell.length_a   1.000
_cell.length_b   1.000
_cell.length_c   1.000
_cell.angle_alpha   90.00
_cell.angle_beta   90.00
_cell.angle_gamma   90.00
#
_symmetry.space_group_name_H-M   'P 1'
#
loop_
_entity.id
_entity.type
_entity.pdbx_description
1 polymer ?
#
loop_
_entity_poly.entity_id
_entity_poly.type
_entity_poly.pdbx_seq_one_letter_code
_entity_poly.pdbx_strand_id
1 'polypeptide(L)'
;MIHLQNEGPTICPALIMVMHNGKTNKHGKTVLSGCIRNKIVELCPIMMCSSYMFQRFHNEGEPLLTFTSSGEWFGVKVLKTCNNPTTEWKGSGARMADLAGIGQDQIRRQGRWNNNSMNGAYLTGVPRETMRTSAGFPLAQGHFYLPRAILEPPVELQQKVFPWTDQWLGKVRLGVAETSNSAISFLKILVTFRVTFLQDAVFMGIKYPGHPIFINPLFHDELFRQFSSDLQAAVIENEGNDLVNMHLRTAVPLIAQRLEMMQKVFDAENRIRDEQIKTVIQHLSDISTDRAPVNINVHIPGDIRQPPVVTTDFEAGPSTLVSERPLPVVPSSALVQSESNTTVGYRFAMALTLPIVWRE
;
A
#
# COMPACT_ATOMS: atom_id res chain seq x y z
N MET A 1 8.31 5.15 -13.85
CA MET A 1 7.86 4.77 -12.49
C MET A 1 9.07 4.51 -11.63
N ILE A 2 8.91 4.58 -10.31
CA ILE A 2 9.97 4.26 -9.34
C ILE A 2 9.50 3.10 -8.47
N HIS A 3 10.37 2.12 -8.21
CA HIS A 3 10.06 1.03 -7.30
C HIS A 3 10.21 1.49 -5.85
N LEU A 4 9.11 1.43 -5.09
CA LEU A 4 9.15 1.73 -3.66
C LEU A 4 9.59 0.49 -2.90
N GLN A 5 10.74 0.58 -2.24
CA GLN A 5 11.30 -0.50 -1.43
C GLN A 5 10.53 -0.68 -0.12
N ASN A 6 10.54 -1.92 0.38
CA ASN A 6 9.95 -2.36 1.65
C ASN A 6 8.43 -2.17 1.73
N GLU A 7 7.72 -1.89 0.63
CA GLU A 7 6.27 -1.68 0.66
C GLU A 7 5.48 -2.96 0.96
N GLY A 8 6.02 -4.13 0.59
CA GLY A 8 5.41 -5.43 0.82
C GLY A 8 6.02 -6.51 -0.07
N PRO A 9 5.41 -7.71 -0.12
CA PRO A 9 5.92 -8.84 -0.91
C PRO A 9 5.79 -8.61 -2.42
N THR A 10 4.83 -7.81 -2.89
CA THR A 10 4.70 -7.48 -4.31
C THR A 10 5.56 -6.28 -4.67
N ILE A 11 6.19 -6.30 -5.85
CA ILE A 11 6.88 -5.14 -6.41
C ILE A 11 5.90 -3.96 -6.47
N CYS A 12 6.27 -2.83 -5.86
CA CYS A 12 5.43 -1.64 -5.76
C CYS A 12 5.92 -0.53 -6.72
N PRO A 13 5.54 -0.57 -8.00
CA PRO A 13 5.84 0.53 -8.91
C PRO A 13 4.95 1.73 -8.58
N ALA A 14 5.57 2.87 -8.30
CA ALA A 14 4.89 4.13 -8.08
C ALA A 14 5.00 5.04 -9.32
N LEU A 15 3.86 5.56 -9.74
CA LEU A 15 3.79 6.64 -10.71
C LEU A 15 4.00 7.96 -9.97
N ILE A 16 5.16 8.59 -10.19
CA ILE A 16 5.54 9.85 -9.55
C ILE A 16 5.39 10.99 -10.55
N MET A 17 4.64 12.01 -10.14
CA MET A 17 4.50 13.28 -10.83
C MET A 17 5.40 14.31 -10.14
N VAL A 18 6.37 14.81 -10.89
CA VAL A 18 7.25 15.92 -10.48
C VAL A 18 6.67 17.21 -11.04
N MET A 19 6.47 18.21 -10.19
CA MET A 19 5.98 19.53 -10.61
C MET A 19 6.90 20.62 -10.10
N HIS A 20 7.28 21.50 -11.00
CA HIS A 20 8.09 22.67 -10.68
C HIS A 20 7.26 23.95 -10.57
N ASN A 21 6.12 24.03 -11.28
CA ASN A 21 5.27 25.21 -11.34
C ASN A 21 3.82 24.86 -11.02
N GLY A 22 3.12 25.75 -10.32
CA GLY A 22 1.70 25.59 -9.99
C GLY A 22 1.13 26.86 -9.37
N LYS A 23 -0.21 26.99 -9.37
CA LYS A 23 -0.91 28.20 -8.87
C LYS A 23 -0.51 28.60 -7.44
N THR A 24 -0.21 27.61 -6.59
CA THR A 24 0.23 27.81 -5.20
C THR A 24 1.75 27.77 -5.02
N ASN A 25 2.51 27.41 -6.06
CA ASN A 25 3.97 27.25 -6.01
C ASN A 25 4.68 28.46 -6.63
N LYS A 26 4.60 29.60 -5.93
CA LYS A 26 5.15 30.89 -6.40
C LYS A 26 6.69 30.93 -6.49
N HIS A 27 7.39 29.93 -5.96
CA HIS A 27 8.84 29.92 -5.80
C HIS A 27 9.55 28.84 -6.63
N GLY A 28 8.86 28.19 -7.59
CA GLY A 28 9.47 27.19 -8.47
C GLY A 28 9.97 25.92 -7.76
N LYS A 29 9.41 25.60 -6.57
CA LYS A 29 9.89 24.49 -5.73
C LYS A 29 9.55 23.14 -6.38
N THR A 30 10.46 22.17 -6.32
CA THR A 30 10.17 20.81 -6.79
C THR A 30 9.18 20.13 -5.83
N VAL A 31 8.01 19.78 -6.34
CA VAL A 31 6.95 19.09 -5.59
C VAL A 31 6.73 17.71 -6.19
N LEU A 32 6.72 16.70 -5.32
CA LEU A 32 6.43 15.32 -5.69
C LEU A 32 5.03 14.92 -5.24
N SER A 33 4.33 14.24 -6.13
CA SER A 33 3.06 13.56 -5.84
C SER A 33 3.11 12.21 -6.52
N GLY A 34 2.40 11.21 -5.99
CA GLY A 34 2.40 9.91 -6.65
C GLY A 34 1.22 9.05 -6.26
N CYS A 35 1.11 7.93 -6.97
CA CYS A 35 0.16 6.88 -6.68
C CYS A 35 0.81 5.51 -6.94
N ILE A 36 0.25 4.49 -6.29
CA ILE A 36 0.58 3.08 -6.48
C ILE A 36 -0.68 2.35 -6.95
N ARG A 37 -0.53 1.08 -7.35
CA ARG A 37 -1.70 0.27 -7.74
C ARG A 37 -2.62 0.07 -6.54
N ASN A 38 -3.93 0.21 -6.75
CA ASN A 38 -4.94 0.08 -5.70
C ASN A 38 -5.26 -1.41 -5.45
N LYS A 39 -5.63 -1.82 -4.25
CA LYS A 39 -6.10 -3.19 -3.96
C LYS A 39 -7.29 -3.59 -4.84
N ILE A 40 -8.19 -2.65 -5.11
CA ILE A 40 -9.35 -2.82 -6.01
C ILE A 40 -8.95 -2.34 -7.41
N VAL A 41 -9.12 -3.18 -8.42
CA VAL A 41 -8.60 -2.92 -9.79
C VAL A 41 -9.30 -1.74 -10.46
N GLU A 42 -10.59 -1.56 -10.20
CA GLU A 42 -11.44 -0.48 -10.75
C GLU A 42 -11.06 0.88 -10.18
N LEU A 43 -10.51 0.90 -8.96
CA LEU A 43 -10.04 2.10 -8.29
C LEU A 43 -8.54 2.37 -8.57
N CYS A 44 -7.89 1.53 -9.37
CA CYS A 44 -6.45 1.59 -9.60
C CYS A 44 -6.09 2.76 -10.54
N PRO A 45 -5.37 3.79 -10.07
CA PRO A 45 -5.01 4.93 -10.91
C PRO A 45 -4.01 4.56 -12.01
N ILE A 46 -3.17 3.55 -11.77
CA ILE A 46 -2.24 3.01 -12.77
C ILE A 46 -3.00 2.28 -13.87
N MET A 47 -3.99 1.44 -13.52
CA MET A 47 -4.86 0.79 -14.51
C MET A 47 -5.55 1.84 -15.37
N MET A 48 -6.19 2.83 -14.73
CA MET A 48 -6.90 3.91 -15.41
C MET A 48 -6.02 4.69 -16.39
N CYS A 49 -4.81 5.04 -15.98
CA CYS A 49 -3.87 5.77 -16.83
C CYS A 49 -3.40 4.90 -18.01
N SER A 50 -3.09 3.62 -17.76
CA SER A 50 -2.63 2.70 -18.79
C SER A 50 -3.72 2.34 -19.80
N SER A 51 -4.97 2.13 -19.35
CA SER A 51 -6.11 1.83 -20.22
C SER A 51 -6.50 3.05 -21.07
N TYR A 52 -6.43 4.25 -20.49
CA TYR A 52 -6.61 5.50 -21.24
C TYR A 52 -5.58 5.65 -22.37
N MET A 53 -4.30 5.46 -22.07
CA MET A 53 -3.24 5.52 -23.09
C MET A 53 -3.36 4.39 -24.11
N PHE A 54 -3.77 3.19 -23.68
CA PHE A 54 -4.02 2.07 -24.58
C PHE A 54 -5.14 2.42 -25.56
N GLN A 55 -6.28 2.87 -25.07
CA GLN A 55 -7.41 3.31 -25.90
C GLN A 55 -6.97 4.36 -26.93
N ARG A 56 -6.24 5.38 -26.47
CA ARG A 56 -5.78 6.50 -27.30
C ARG A 56 -4.83 6.08 -28.42
N PHE A 57 -3.83 5.25 -28.11
CA PHE A 57 -2.77 4.91 -29.07
C PHE A 57 -3.00 3.62 -29.85
N HIS A 58 -3.82 2.68 -29.34
CA HIS A 58 -4.12 1.42 -30.01
C HIS A 58 -5.47 1.42 -30.70
N ASN A 59 -6.52 1.94 -30.05
CA ASN A 59 -7.88 1.83 -30.57
C ASN A 59 -8.29 3.05 -31.40
N GLU A 60 -7.94 4.25 -30.96
CA GLU A 60 -8.28 5.49 -31.66
C GLU A 60 -7.28 5.85 -32.76
N GLY A 61 -6.15 5.15 -32.83
CA GLY A 61 -5.14 5.37 -33.87
C GLY A 61 -4.49 6.75 -33.82
N GLU A 62 -4.42 7.39 -32.64
CA GLU A 62 -3.73 8.66 -32.51
C GLU A 62 -2.26 8.52 -32.97
N PRO A 63 -1.70 9.51 -33.72
CA PRO A 63 -0.33 9.44 -34.17
C PRO A 63 0.64 9.14 -33.02
N LEU A 64 1.55 8.20 -33.30
CA LEU A 64 2.54 7.75 -32.33
C LEU A 64 3.38 8.94 -31.84
N LEU A 65 3.69 8.96 -30.54
CA LEU A 65 4.63 9.91 -29.99
C LEU A 65 6.02 9.65 -30.58
N THR A 66 6.59 10.68 -31.20
CA THR A 66 7.98 10.68 -31.66
C THR A 66 8.87 11.33 -30.60
N PHE A 67 10.01 10.72 -30.31
CA PHE A 67 10.98 11.23 -29.33
C PHE A 67 12.24 11.75 -30.02
N THR A 68 12.09 12.28 -31.24
CA THR A 68 13.21 12.85 -32.01
C THR A 68 13.75 14.10 -31.32
N SER A 69 12.85 14.98 -30.90
CA SER A 69 13.16 16.20 -30.15
C SER A 69 12.06 16.51 -29.14
N SER A 70 12.40 17.27 -28.09
CA SER A 70 11.46 17.63 -27.03
C SER A 70 10.28 18.45 -27.55
N GLY A 71 10.45 19.21 -28.62
CA GLY A 71 9.40 20.03 -29.23
C GLY A 71 8.23 19.21 -29.80
N GLU A 72 8.46 17.96 -30.19
CA GLU A 72 7.44 17.12 -30.82
C GLU A 72 6.47 16.48 -29.82
N TRP A 73 6.93 16.18 -28.59
CA TRP A 73 6.12 15.42 -27.64
C TRP A 73 5.85 16.12 -26.30
N PHE A 74 6.65 17.10 -25.87
CA PHE A 74 6.40 17.80 -24.58
C PHE A 74 5.06 18.54 -24.57
N GLY A 75 4.63 19.03 -25.74
CA GLY A 75 3.34 19.71 -25.90
C GLY A 75 2.15 18.76 -25.85
N VAL A 76 2.37 17.44 -25.95
CA VAL A 76 1.28 16.47 -25.99
C VAL A 76 0.71 16.29 -24.58
N LYS A 77 -0.55 16.66 -24.43
CA LYS A 77 -1.26 16.52 -23.15
C LYS A 77 -1.39 15.06 -22.77
N VAL A 78 -1.05 14.73 -21.52
CA VAL A 78 -1.21 13.38 -20.96
C VAL A 78 -2.69 12.98 -20.92
N LEU A 79 -3.57 13.90 -20.52
CA LEU A 79 -5.03 13.72 -20.54
C LEU A 79 -5.67 14.77 -21.46
N LYS A 80 -6.44 14.30 -22.45
CA LYS A 80 -7.30 15.15 -23.28
C LYS A 80 -8.67 15.26 -22.61
N THR A 81 -8.98 16.44 -22.08
CA THR A 81 -10.33 16.76 -21.59
C THR A 81 -11.20 17.17 -22.78
N CYS A 82 -12.48 16.82 -22.77
CA CYS A 82 -13.48 17.59 -23.49
C CYS A 82 -13.76 18.88 -22.69
N ASN A 83 -14.33 19.90 -23.32
CA ASN A 83 -14.49 21.24 -22.73
C ASN A 83 -15.39 21.24 -21.49
N ASN A 84 -14.80 21.02 -20.30
CA ASN A 84 -15.19 21.55 -18.99
C ASN A 84 -14.22 20.99 -17.92
N PRO A 85 -13.35 21.82 -17.30
CA PRO A 85 -12.46 21.34 -16.25
C PRO A 85 -13.29 20.97 -15.01
N THR A 86 -13.27 19.68 -14.68
CA THR A 86 -14.04 19.08 -13.59
C THR A 86 -13.76 19.73 -12.24
N THR A 87 -14.67 20.61 -11.80
CA THR A 87 -14.72 21.21 -10.46
C THR A 87 -15.17 20.21 -9.38
N GLU A 88 -15.75 19.08 -9.78
CA GLU A 88 -16.33 18.04 -8.92
C GLU A 88 -15.32 17.21 -8.11
N TRP A 89 -14.01 17.30 -8.40
CA TRP A 89 -12.98 16.46 -7.76
C TRP A 89 -12.20 17.11 -6.62
N LYS A 90 -12.45 18.39 -6.34
CA LYS A 90 -11.70 19.10 -5.30
C LYS A 90 -12.13 18.60 -3.92
N GLY A 91 -11.28 17.82 -3.27
CA GLY A 91 -11.40 17.49 -1.84
C GLY A 91 -11.83 16.05 -1.52
N SER A 92 -12.32 15.25 -2.48
CA SER A 92 -12.73 13.86 -2.23
C SER A 92 -11.57 13.00 -1.69
N GLY A 93 -10.39 13.09 -2.31
CA GLY A 93 -9.20 12.37 -1.84
C GLY A 93 -8.74 12.77 -0.44
N ALA A 94 -8.88 14.06 -0.08
CA ALA A 94 -8.53 14.53 1.26
C ALA A 94 -9.51 14.03 2.32
N ARG A 95 -10.82 13.99 2.01
CA ARG A 95 -11.84 13.44 2.90
C ARG A 95 -11.65 11.95 3.15
N MET A 96 -11.34 11.18 2.10
CA MET A 96 -11.05 9.75 2.25
C MET A 96 -9.80 9.50 3.08
N ALA A 97 -8.77 10.33 2.93
CA ALA A 97 -7.55 10.23 3.72
C ALA A 97 -7.79 10.56 5.21
N ASP A 98 -8.61 11.57 5.50
CA ASP A 98 -8.99 11.96 6.86
C ASP A 98 -9.81 10.86 7.55
N LEU A 99 -10.82 10.31 6.86
CA LEU A 99 -11.60 9.15 7.33
C LEU A 99 -10.73 7.91 7.61
N ALA A 100 -9.62 7.76 6.89
CA ALA A 100 -8.68 6.68 7.08
C ALA A 100 -7.62 6.97 8.16
N GLY A 101 -7.76 8.06 8.92
CA GLY A 101 -6.91 8.40 10.05
C GLY A 101 -5.52 8.93 9.69
N ILE A 102 -5.31 9.38 8.45
CA ILE A 102 -4.04 9.96 8.03
C ILE A 102 -3.85 11.32 8.73
N GLY A 103 -2.65 11.54 9.27
CA GLY A 103 -2.26 12.83 9.84
C GLY A 103 -2.49 13.99 8.86
N GLN A 104 -3.07 15.09 9.34
CA GLN A 104 -3.38 16.25 8.49
C GLN A 104 -2.15 16.81 7.76
N ASP A 105 -0.96 16.64 8.31
CA ASP A 105 0.31 17.00 7.67
C ASP A 105 0.53 16.21 6.36
N GLN A 106 0.31 14.90 6.35
CA GLN A 106 0.43 14.06 5.15
C GLN A 106 -0.68 14.37 4.13
N ILE A 107 -1.91 14.58 4.59
CA ILE A 107 -3.03 15.02 3.73
C ILE A 107 -2.71 16.36 3.07
N ARG A 108 -2.20 17.33 3.84
CA ARG A 108 -1.78 18.64 3.31
C ARG A 108 -0.58 18.53 2.36
N ARG A 109 0.33 17.57 2.57
CA ARG A 109 1.44 17.28 1.63
C ARG A 109 0.91 16.70 0.31
N GLN A 110 -0.01 15.74 0.35
CA GLN A 110 -0.63 15.17 -0.84
C GLN A 110 -1.52 16.18 -1.59
N GLY A 111 -2.35 16.92 -0.85
CA GLY A 111 -3.27 17.95 -1.34
C GLY A 111 -2.60 19.28 -1.69
N ARG A 112 -1.30 19.42 -1.39
CA ARG A 112 -0.46 20.58 -1.73
C ARG A 112 -0.97 21.88 -1.08
N TRP A 113 -1.46 21.77 0.15
CA TRP A 113 -2.00 22.87 0.95
C TRP A 113 -0.98 23.50 1.90
N ASN A 114 0.22 22.92 2.03
CA ASN A 114 1.30 23.48 2.84
C ASN A 114 2.23 24.38 2.00
N ASN A 115 2.42 25.62 2.45
CA ASN A 115 3.35 26.59 1.84
C ASN A 115 4.64 26.77 2.67
N ASN A 116 4.96 25.81 3.56
CA ASN A 116 6.03 25.96 4.53
C ASN A 116 7.43 25.73 3.91
N SER A 117 8.42 26.51 4.33
CA SER A 117 9.79 26.50 3.78
C SER A 117 10.45 25.11 3.79
N MET A 118 10.26 24.36 4.87
CA MET A 118 10.86 23.04 5.13
C MET A 118 10.46 21.96 4.10
N ASN A 119 9.20 21.97 3.63
CA ASN A 119 8.68 20.95 2.71
C ASN A 119 9.30 21.03 1.31
N GLY A 120 9.73 22.22 0.89
CA GLY A 120 10.31 22.43 -0.44
C GLY A 120 11.84 22.41 -0.49
N ALA A 121 12.52 22.50 0.66
CA ALA A 121 13.97 22.51 0.75
C ALA A 121 14.58 21.19 1.28
N TYR A 122 13.83 20.42 2.10
CA TYR A 122 14.40 19.26 2.80
C TYR A 122 13.60 17.95 2.64
N LEU A 123 12.28 18.01 2.40
CA LEU A 123 11.46 16.81 2.27
C LEU A 123 11.30 16.38 0.81
N THR A 124 12.30 15.64 0.30
CA THR A 124 12.35 15.07 -1.06
C THR A 124 11.58 13.75 -1.20
N GLY A 125 10.91 13.28 -0.15
CA GLY A 125 10.16 12.02 -0.14
C GLY A 125 8.68 12.17 -0.52
N VAL A 126 8.20 11.26 -1.37
CA VAL A 126 6.78 11.08 -1.69
C VAL A 126 5.97 10.68 -0.43
N PRO A 127 4.69 11.11 -0.29
CA PRO A 127 3.87 10.82 0.90
C PRO A 127 3.39 9.37 0.90
N ARG A 128 4.27 8.44 1.27
CA ARG A 128 4.04 6.99 1.16
C ARG A 128 2.83 6.50 1.95
N GLU A 129 2.60 7.02 3.15
CA GLU A 129 1.43 6.65 3.97
C GLU A 129 0.13 7.01 3.26
N THR A 130 0.01 8.25 2.75
CA THR A 130 -1.16 8.65 1.97
C THR A 130 -1.33 7.83 0.71
N MET A 131 -0.23 7.48 0.03
CA MET A 131 -0.27 6.62 -1.16
C MET A 131 -0.79 5.22 -0.84
N ARG A 132 -0.37 4.59 0.26
CA ARG A 132 -0.85 3.27 0.71
C ARG A 132 -2.34 3.29 1.00
N THR A 133 -2.76 4.22 1.86
CA THR A 133 -4.16 4.29 2.31
C THR A 133 -5.10 4.65 1.17
N SER A 134 -4.71 5.57 0.29
CA SER A 134 -5.49 5.89 -0.92
C SER A 134 -5.58 4.70 -1.89
N ALA A 135 -4.60 3.80 -1.84
CA ALA A 135 -4.58 2.56 -2.60
C ALA A 135 -5.27 1.39 -1.88
N GLY A 136 -5.89 1.61 -0.72
CA GLY A 136 -6.62 0.57 0.03
C GLY A 136 -5.74 -0.35 0.88
N PHE A 137 -4.51 0.09 1.22
CA PHE A 137 -3.60 -0.64 2.11
C PHE A 137 -3.50 0.02 3.49
N PRO A 138 -3.08 -0.73 4.53
CA PRO A 138 -2.77 -0.17 5.83
C PRO A 138 -1.73 0.97 5.75
N LEU A 139 -1.77 1.89 6.73
CA LEU A 139 -0.76 2.94 6.91
C LEU A 139 0.66 2.35 7.04
N ALA A 140 0.75 1.25 7.77
CA ALA A 140 1.99 0.53 8.04
C ALA A 140 2.63 0.01 6.76
N GLN A 141 3.94 0.17 6.68
CA GLN A 141 4.77 -0.39 5.61
C GLN A 141 4.75 -1.94 5.64
N GLY A 142 5.04 -2.59 4.51
CA GLY A 142 5.17 -4.05 4.40
C GLY A 142 3.90 -4.80 4.00
N HIS A 143 2.78 -4.09 3.80
CA HIS A 143 1.47 -4.66 3.53
C HIS A 143 1.02 -4.54 2.06
N PHE A 144 1.89 -4.04 1.18
CA PHE A 144 1.61 -3.94 -0.25
C PHE A 144 1.70 -5.32 -0.90
N TYR A 145 0.54 -5.92 -1.07
CA TYR A 145 0.38 -7.20 -1.75
C TYR A 145 -0.78 -7.12 -2.75
N LEU A 146 -0.52 -7.53 -3.99
CA LEU A 146 -1.50 -7.54 -5.06
C LEU A 146 -1.52 -8.95 -5.69
N PRO A 147 -2.57 -9.76 -5.43
CA PRO A 147 -2.69 -11.10 -6.00
C PRO A 147 -2.59 -11.09 -7.53
N ARG A 148 -3.25 -10.14 -8.17
CA ARG A 148 -3.23 -9.96 -9.63
C ARG A 148 -1.88 -9.52 -10.21
N ALA A 149 -0.85 -9.39 -9.39
CA ALA A 149 0.53 -9.14 -9.82
C ALA A 149 1.47 -10.34 -9.58
N ILE A 150 0.92 -11.51 -9.22
CA ILE A 150 1.71 -12.72 -8.88
C ILE A 150 2.45 -13.31 -10.09
N LEU A 151 1.87 -13.20 -11.29
CA LEU A 151 2.52 -13.61 -12.54
C LEU A 151 2.86 -12.40 -13.41
N GLU A 152 4.04 -12.43 -14.02
CA GLU A 152 4.39 -11.49 -15.09
C GLU A 152 3.89 -12.01 -16.46
N PRO A 153 3.29 -11.17 -17.32
CA PRO A 153 2.91 -11.58 -18.65
C PRO A 153 4.13 -11.96 -19.51
N PRO A 154 4.03 -12.91 -20.46
CA PRO A 154 5.12 -13.24 -21.37
C PRO A 154 5.65 -12.01 -22.13
N VAL A 155 6.97 -11.92 -22.35
CA VAL A 155 7.61 -10.76 -22.99
C VAL A 155 7.01 -10.47 -24.37
N GLU A 156 6.72 -11.50 -25.14
CA GLU A 156 6.07 -11.39 -26.46
C GLU A 156 4.69 -10.73 -26.38
N LEU A 157 3.90 -11.06 -25.35
CA LEU A 157 2.61 -10.43 -25.10
C LEU A 157 2.78 -8.98 -24.63
N GLN A 158 3.76 -8.71 -23.76
CA GLN A 158 4.07 -7.35 -23.32
C GLN A 158 4.41 -6.44 -24.52
N GLN A 159 5.19 -6.93 -25.48
CA GLN A 159 5.60 -6.18 -26.66
C GLN A 159 4.43 -5.84 -27.60
N LYS A 160 3.30 -6.55 -27.54
CA LYS A 160 2.07 -6.18 -28.27
C LYS A 160 1.43 -4.91 -27.71
N VAL A 161 1.72 -4.55 -26.45
CA VAL A 161 1.24 -3.32 -25.82
C VAL A 161 2.30 -2.22 -25.97
N PHE A 162 1.96 -1.10 -26.61
CA PHE A 162 2.88 0.00 -26.96
C PHE A 162 4.15 -0.49 -27.68
N PRO A 163 4.04 -1.18 -28.83
CA PRO A 163 5.15 -1.91 -29.47
C PRO A 163 6.37 -1.03 -29.82
N TRP A 164 6.13 0.23 -30.15
CA TRP A 164 7.16 1.21 -30.52
C TRP A 164 8.07 1.66 -29.37
N THR A 165 7.71 1.33 -28.11
CA THR A 165 8.41 1.85 -26.92
C THR A 165 9.87 1.41 -26.87
N ASP A 166 10.17 0.16 -27.25
CA ASP A 166 11.54 -0.38 -27.16
C ASP A 166 12.48 0.27 -28.17
N GLN A 167 11.99 0.51 -29.38
CA GLN A 167 12.74 1.20 -30.43
C GLN A 167 13.12 2.62 -29.98
N TRP A 168 12.15 3.38 -29.46
CA TRP A 168 12.41 4.74 -28.97
C TRP A 168 13.30 4.75 -27.74
N LEU A 169 13.10 3.82 -26.81
CA LEU A 169 13.93 3.71 -25.62
C LEU A 169 15.38 3.37 -25.98
N GLY A 170 15.60 2.53 -26.99
CA GLY A 170 16.92 2.26 -27.56
C GLY A 170 17.57 3.52 -28.15
N LYS A 171 16.84 4.24 -29.02
CA LYS A 171 17.34 5.48 -29.65
C LYS A 171 17.72 6.56 -28.62
N VAL A 172 16.86 6.78 -27.64
CA VAL A 172 17.09 7.75 -26.55
C VAL A 172 18.30 7.34 -25.70
N ARG A 173 18.47 6.05 -25.38
CA ARG A 173 19.63 5.55 -24.60
C ARG A 173 20.94 5.65 -25.37
N LEU A 174 20.91 5.47 -26.69
CA LEU A 174 22.07 5.62 -27.57
C LEU A 174 22.43 7.08 -27.86
N GLY A 175 21.60 8.04 -27.44
CA GLY A 175 21.82 9.46 -27.70
C GLY A 175 21.60 9.88 -29.15
N VAL A 176 20.91 9.05 -29.96
CA VAL A 176 20.60 9.33 -31.38
C VAL A 176 19.21 9.97 -31.56
N ALA A 177 18.55 10.28 -30.46
CA ALA A 177 17.26 10.97 -30.38
C ALA A 177 17.29 11.91 -29.18
N GLU A 178 16.13 12.28 -28.64
CA GLU A 178 16.10 13.11 -27.45
C GLU A 178 16.85 12.48 -26.26
N THR A 179 17.63 13.28 -25.53
CA THR A 179 18.49 12.82 -24.43
C THR A 179 17.94 13.19 -23.04
N SER A 180 16.72 13.74 -22.97
CA SER A 180 16.15 14.20 -21.71
C SER A 180 15.81 13.04 -20.77
N ASN A 181 16.00 13.27 -19.46
CA ASN A 181 15.53 12.34 -18.42
C ASN A 181 14.01 12.13 -18.49
N SER A 182 13.26 13.10 -19.03
CA SER A 182 11.80 13.01 -19.21
C SER A 182 11.43 11.97 -20.25
N ALA A 183 12.11 11.93 -21.40
CA ALA A 183 11.84 10.94 -22.44
C ALA A 183 12.14 9.52 -21.95
N ILE A 184 13.31 9.32 -21.32
CA ILE A 184 13.69 8.03 -20.70
C ILE A 184 12.64 7.61 -19.67
N SER A 185 12.23 8.54 -18.79
CA SER A 185 11.28 8.25 -17.70
C SER A 185 9.90 7.93 -18.24
N PHE A 186 9.43 8.64 -19.26
CA PHE A 186 8.14 8.40 -19.89
C PHE A 186 8.10 7.05 -20.61
N LEU A 187 9.11 6.73 -21.41
CA LEU A 187 9.22 5.43 -22.07
C LEU A 187 9.28 4.28 -21.06
N LYS A 188 10.01 4.45 -19.94
CA LYS A 188 10.00 3.48 -18.83
C LYS A 188 8.61 3.32 -18.19
N ILE A 189 7.81 4.39 -18.12
CA ILE A 189 6.41 4.30 -17.64
C ILE A 189 5.60 3.42 -18.60
N LEU A 190 5.72 3.61 -19.91
CA LEU A 190 5.01 2.80 -20.89
C LEU A 190 5.42 1.32 -20.82
N VAL A 191 6.71 1.02 -20.68
CA VAL A 191 7.17 -0.36 -20.45
C VAL A 191 6.56 -0.95 -19.18
N THR A 192 6.50 -0.18 -18.09
CA THR A 192 5.87 -0.63 -16.85
C THR A 192 4.36 -0.86 -17.05
N PHE A 193 3.70 0.01 -17.81
CA PHE A 193 2.29 -0.11 -18.12
C PHE A 193 1.97 -1.38 -18.90
N ARG A 194 2.85 -1.90 -19.78
CA ARG A 194 2.63 -3.19 -20.46
C ARG A 194 2.26 -4.29 -19.46
N VAL A 195 3.07 -4.44 -18.41
CA VAL A 195 2.88 -5.45 -17.37
C VAL A 195 1.63 -5.15 -16.54
N THR A 196 1.53 -3.95 -15.97
CA THR A 196 0.46 -3.63 -15.03
C THR A 196 -0.91 -3.61 -15.71
N PHE A 197 -0.98 -3.14 -16.95
CA PHE A 197 -2.19 -3.12 -17.76
C PHE A 197 -2.67 -4.53 -18.07
N LEU A 198 -1.79 -5.41 -18.59
CA LEU A 198 -2.17 -6.79 -18.92
C LEU A 198 -2.67 -7.54 -17.69
N GLN A 199 -1.98 -7.40 -16.56
CA GLN A 199 -2.39 -7.97 -15.27
C GLN A 199 -3.77 -7.45 -14.81
N ASP A 200 -3.98 -6.13 -14.84
CA ASP A 200 -5.25 -5.52 -14.44
C ASP A 200 -6.38 -5.86 -15.44
N ALA A 201 -6.07 -5.96 -16.73
CA ALA A 201 -7.03 -6.21 -17.80
C ALA A 201 -7.70 -7.59 -17.71
N VAL A 202 -7.01 -8.60 -17.18
CA VAL A 202 -7.59 -9.94 -16.92
C VAL A 202 -8.85 -9.81 -16.06
N PHE A 203 -8.74 -9.18 -14.89
CA PHE A 203 -9.84 -9.04 -13.94
C PHE A 203 -10.89 -8.04 -14.40
N MET A 204 -10.46 -7.00 -15.12
CA MET A 204 -11.39 -6.04 -15.72
C MET A 204 -12.23 -6.67 -16.84
N GLY A 205 -11.66 -7.57 -17.65
CA GLY A 205 -12.36 -8.28 -18.72
C GLY A 205 -13.41 -9.24 -18.18
N ILE A 206 -13.15 -9.88 -17.04
CA ILE A 206 -14.13 -10.71 -16.33
C ILE A 206 -15.29 -9.85 -15.82
N LYS A 207 -14.98 -8.70 -15.21
CA LYS A 207 -16.00 -7.85 -14.59
C LYS A 207 -16.81 -7.03 -15.60
N TYR A 208 -16.19 -6.63 -16.71
CA TYR A 208 -16.77 -5.77 -17.74
C TYR A 208 -16.51 -6.33 -19.15
N PRO A 209 -17.00 -7.53 -19.47
CA PRO A 209 -16.70 -8.20 -20.75
C PRO A 209 -17.22 -7.43 -21.97
N GLY A 210 -18.30 -6.66 -21.81
CA GLY A 210 -18.88 -5.83 -22.87
C GLY A 210 -18.17 -4.48 -23.10
N HIS A 211 -17.14 -4.15 -22.31
CA HIS A 211 -16.49 -2.85 -22.42
C HIS A 211 -15.70 -2.73 -23.74
N PRO A 212 -15.82 -1.60 -24.50
CA PRO A 212 -15.25 -1.47 -25.84
C PRO A 212 -13.73 -1.73 -25.95
N ILE A 213 -12.98 -1.50 -24.87
CA ILE A 213 -11.53 -1.79 -24.85
C ILE A 213 -11.23 -3.25 -25.21
N PHE A 214 -12.10 -4.19 -24.80
CA PHE A 214 -11.91 -5.64 -24.97
C PHE A 214 -12.27 -6.13 -26.38
N ILE A 215 -12.80 -5.27 -27.24
CA ILE A 215 -12.98 -5.55 -28.67
C ILE A 215 -11.62 -5.66 -29.37
N ASN A 216 -10.56 -5.02 -28.82
CA ASN A 216 -9.24 -5.04 -29.43
C ASN A 216 -8.70 -6.48 -29.63
N PRO A 217 -8.09 -6.80 -30.79
CA PRO A 217 -7.56 -8.14 -31.09
C PRO A 217 -6.58 -8.69 -30.06
N LEU A 218 -5.86 -7.83 -29.32
CA LEU A 218 -4.97 -8.21 -28.22
C LEU A 218 -5.65 -9.16 -27.22
N PHE A 219 -6.93 -8.92 -26.91
CA PHE A 219 -7.67 -9.70 -25.90
C PHE A 219 -8.20 -11.03 -26.44
N HIS A 220 -8.09 -11.25 -27.74
CA HIS A 220 -8.43 -12.51 -28.41
C HIS A 220 -7.18 -13.34 -28.75
N ASP A 221 -5.99 -12.79 -28.48
CA ASP A 221 -4.70 -13.43 -28.71
C ASP A 221 -4.48 -14.63 -27.79
N GLU A 222 -3.88 -15.69 -28.32
CA GLU A 222 -3.65 -16.93 -27.58
C GLU A 222 -2.75 -16.70 -26.35
N LEU A 223 -1.72 -15.85 -26.48
CA LEU A 223 -0.83 -15.54 -25.35
C LEU A 223 -1.59 -14.82 -24.23
N PHE A 224 -2.53 -13.93 -24.57
CA PHE A 224 -3.35 -13.24 -23.57
C PHE A 224 -4.32 -14.21 -22.90
N ARG A 225 -4.97 -15.10 -23.65
CA ARG A 225 -5.90 -16.09 -23.11
C ARG A 225 -5.22 -17.05 -22.14
N GLN A 226 -4.05 -17.58 -22.53
CA GLN A 226 -3.26 -18.45 -21.67
C GLN A 226 -2.83 -17.71 -20.39
N PHE A 227 -2.24 -16.52 -20.54
CA PHE A 227 -1.85 -15.70 -19.39
C PHE A 227 -3.02 -15.38 -18.46
N SER A 228 -4.19 -15.06 -19.03
CA SER A 228 -5.42 -14.79 -18.28
C SER A 228 -5.88 -16.00 -17.46
N SER A 229 -5.84 -17.20 -18.03
CA SER A 229 -6.18 -18.44 -17.32
C SER A 229 -5.20 -18.73 -16.20
N ASP A 230 -3.89 -18.65 -16.49
CA ASP A 230 -2.83 -18.98 -15.53
C ASP A 230 -2.84 -18.00 -14.35
N LEU A 231 -3.04 -16.71 -14.62
CA LEU A 231 -3.12 -15.69 -13.57
C LEU A 231 -4.35 -15.90 -12.67
N GLN A 232 -5.49 -16.26 -13.23
CA GLN A 232 -6.69 -16.57 -12.44
C GLN A 232 -6.46 -17.79 -11.54
N ALA A 233 -5.92 -18.87 -12.09
CA ALA A 233 -5.59 -20.07 -11.32
C ALA A 233 -4.60 -19.75 -10.18
N ALA A 234 -3.51 -19.03 -10.48
CA ALA A 234 -2.52 -18.64 -9.49
C ALA A 234 -3.10 -17.77 -8.37
N VAL A 235 -4.02 -16.85 -8.69
CA VAL A 235 -4.71 -16.04 -7.67
C VAL A 235 -5.57 -16.91 -6.76
N ILE A 236 -6.39 -17.80 -7.34
CA ILE A 236 -7.28 -18.70 -6.57
C ILE A 236 -6.46 -19.61 -5.64
N GLU A 237 -5.36 -20.17 -6.12
CA GLU A 237 -4.47 -21.04 -5.33
C GLU A 237 -3.85 -20.30 -4.12
N ASN A 238 -3.67 -18.99 -4.23
CA ASN A 238 -2.98 -18.18 -3.21
C ASN A 238 -3.92 -17.38 -2.29
N GLU A 239 -5.22 -17.26 -2.61
CA GLU A 239 -6.20 -16.48 -1.82
C GLU A 239 -6.20 -16.84 -0.32
N GLY A 240 -6.02 -18.12 0.03
CA GLY A 240 -6.00 -18.60 1.41
C GLY A 240 -4.69 -18.33 2.17
N ASN A 241 -3.55 -18.27 1.47
CA ASN A 241 -2.23 -18.05 2.08
C ASN A 241 -2.01 -16.58 2.47
N ASP A 242 -2.75 -15.66 1.86
CA ASP A 242 -2.50 -14.22 1.94
C ASP A 242 -2.85 -13.59 3.28
N LEU A 243 -3.99 -13.98 3.87
CA LEU A 243 -4.40 -13.50 5.19
C LEU A 243 -3.46 -13.99 6.29
N VAL A 244 -3.05 -15.26 6.19
CA VAL A 244 -2.12 -15.89 7.13
C VAL A 244 -0.73 -15.24 7.02
N ASN A 245 -0.20 -15.08 5.81
CA ASN A 245 1.09 -14.45 5.59
C ASN A 245 1.12 -12.97 6.02
N MET A 246 0.03 -12.23 5.79
CA MET A 246 -0.09 -10.84 6.26
C MET A 246 -0.14 -10.76 7.79
N HIS A 247 -0.93 -11.60 8.46
CA HIS A 247 -0.98 -11.63 9.92
C HIS A 247 0.35 -12.05 10.54
N LEU A 248 1.05 -13.03 9.96
CA LEU A 248 2.37 -13.43 10.39
C LEU A 248 3.38 -12.28 10.25
N ARG A 249 3.36 -11.53 9.15
CA ARG A 249 4.26 -10.37 8.95
C ARG A 249 4.05 -9.27 10.00
N THR A 250 2.82 -9.05 10.44
CA THR A 250 2.52 -8.09 11.50
C THR A 250 2.88 -8.63 12.89
N ALA A 251 2.63 -9.91 13.14
CA ALA A 251 2.82 -10.53 14.44
C ALA A 251 4.29 -10.85 14.75
N VAL A 252 5.08 -11.30 13.76
CA VAL A 252 6.46 -11.77 13.98
C VAL A 252 7.36 -10.70 14.59
N PRO A 253 7.38 -9.43 14.14
CA PRO A 253 8.18 -8.40 14.79
C PRO A 253 7.75 -8.13 16.24
N LEU A 254 6.45 -8.17 16.53
CA LEU A 254 5.92 -7.99 17.88
C LEU A 254 6.30 -9.15 18.80
N ILE A 255 6.23 -10.38 18.29
CA ILE A 255 6.67 -11.58 18.99
C ILE A 255 8.18 -11.52 19.25
N ALA A 256 8.98 -11.18 18.24
CA ALA A 256 10.44 -11.03 18.37
C ALA A 256 10.79 -9.97 19.43
N GLN A 257 10.15 -8.80 19.38
CA GLN A 257 10.35 -7.75 20.37
C GLN A 257 9.98 -8.23 21.79
N ARG A 258 8.89 -9.01 21.93
CA ARG A 258 8.46 -9.56 23.22
C ARG A 258 9.43 -10.62 23.74
N LEU A 259 9.96 -11.46 22.87
CA LEU A 259 10.98 -12.45 23.19
C LEU A 259 12.30 -11.79 23.61
N GLU A 260 12.74 -10.75 22.91
CA GLU A 260 13.93 -9.98 23.30
C GLU A 260 13.76 -9.32 24.67
N MET A 261 12.58 -8.74 24.95
CA MET A 261 12.28 -8.19 26.27
C MET A 261 12.30 -9.27 27.34
N MET A 262 11.69 -10.43 27.08
CA MET A 262 11.69 -11.56 28.00
C MET A 262 13.11 -12.07 28.27
N GLN A 263 13.96 -12.15 27.23
CA GLN A 263 15.34 -12.57 27.35
C GLN A 263 16.15 -11.60 28.20
N LYS A 264 15.96 -10.28 28.04
CA LYS A 264 16.59 -9.27 28.90
C LYS A 264 16.17 -9.39 30.36
N VAL A 265 14.90 -9.64 30.63
CA VAL A 265 14.40 -9.86 32.00
C VAL A 265 15.02 -11.13 32.60
N PHE A 266 15.03 -12.22 31.84
CA PHE A 266 15.64 -13.48 32.26
C PHE A 266 17.14 -13.34 32.56
N ASP A 267 17.89 -12.64 31.69
CA ASP A 267 19.32 -12.37 31.91
C ASP A 267 19.55 -11.50 33.16
N ALA A 268 18.67 -10.54 33.43
CA ALA A 268 18.76 -9.71 34.63
C ALA A 268 18.49 -10.53 35.90
N GLU A 269 17.47 -11.38 35.91
CA GLU A 269 17.16 -12.27 37.04
C GLU A 269 18.30 -13.27 37.30
N ASN A 270 18.88 -13.85 36.25
CA ASN A 270 20.00 -14.77 36.39
C ASN A 270 21.24 -14.07 36.94
N ARG A 271 21.53 -12.82 36.53
CA ARG A 271 22.64 -12.05 37.12
C ARG A 271 22.45 -11.82 38.61
N ILE A 272 21.24 -11.47 39.04
CA ILE A 272 20.91 -11.30 40.47
C ILE A 272 21.11 -12.63 41.21
N ARG A 273 20.64 -13.73 40.63
CA ARG A 273 20.79 -15.07 41.22
C ARG A 273 22.26 -15.49 41.32
N ASP A 274 23.06 -15.20 40.30
CA ASP A 274 24.51 -15.46 40.29
C ASP A 274 25.25 -14.65 41.36
N GLU A 275 24.88 -13.38 41.57
CA GLU A 275 25.45 -12.55 42.64
C GLU A 275 25.08 -13.08 44.03
N GLN A 276 23.82 -13.52 44.22
CA GLN A 276 23.39 -14.17 45.45
C GLN A 276 24.17 -15.45 45.71
N ILE A 277 24.35 -16.31 44.69
CA ILE A 277 25.13 -17.55 44.81
C ILE A 277 26.59 -17.25 45.16
N LYS A 278 27.22 -16.27 44.50
CA LYS A 278 28.58 -15.85 44.82
C LYS A 278 28.70 -15.36 46.27
N THR A 279 27.71 -14.60 46.74
CA THR A 279 27.65 -14.12 48.12
C THR A 279 27.56 -15.30 49.09
N VAL A 280 26.68 -16.27 48.84
CA VAL A 280 26.55 -17.47 49.68
C VAL A 280 27.85 -18.29 49.68
N ILE A 281 28.47 -18.49 48.52
CA ILE A 281 29.77 -19.20 48.42
C ILE A 281 30.84 -18.46 49.22
N GLN A 282 30.89 -17.13 49.12
CA GLN A 282 31.84 -16.32 49.87
C GLN A 282 31.62 -16.46 51.38
N HIS A 283 30.38 -16.34 51.85
CA HIS A 283 30.03 -16.55 53.26
C HIS A 283 30.43 -17.96 53.75
N LEU A 284 30.19 -18.99 52.95
CA LEU A 284 30.61 -20.36 53.28
C LEU A 284 32.14 -20.51 53.31
N SER A 285 32.86 -19.83 52.41
CA SER A 285 34.33 -19.80 52.41
C SER A 285 34.90 -19.06 53.62
N ASP A 286 34.26 -17.98 54.05
CA ASP A 286 34.70 -17.21 55.22
C ASP A 286 34.46 -18.00 56.52
N ILE A 287 33.38 -18.79 56.58
CA ILE A 287 33.12 -19.75 57.66
C ILE A 287 34.19 -20.86 57.68
N SER A 288 34.53 -21.45 56.52
CA SER A 288 35.48 -22.58 56.47
C SER A 288 36.94 -22.18 56.70
N THR A 289 37.27 -20.90 56.55
CA THR A 289 38.61 -20.34 56.78
C THR A 289 38.75 -19.61 58.13
N ASP A 290 37.76 -19.77 59.01
CA ASP A 290 37.74 -19.23 60.38
C ASP A 290 37.74 -17.68 60.44
N ARG A 291 37.27 -17.04 59.36
CA ARG A 291 37.15 -15.58 59.23
C ARG A 291 35.78 -15.05 59.67
N ALA A 292 34.78 -15.92 59.83
CA ALA A 292 33.45 -15.57 60.31
C ALA A 292 32.89 -16.64 61.27
N PRO A 293 32.31 -16.26 62.44
CA PRO A 293 31.75 -17.20 63.40
C PRO A 293 30.39 -17.77 62.94
N VAL A 294 30.16 -19.06 63.21
CA VAL A 294 28.87 -19.72 62.97
C VAL A 294 27.97 -19.55 64.20
N ASN A 295 26.92 -18.74 64.09
CA ASN A 295 25.89 -18.64 65.13
C ASN A 295 24.83 -19.72 64.93
N ILE A 296 24.87 -20.78 65.75
CA ILE A 296 23.84 -21.82 65.79
C ILE A 296 22.81 -21.47 66.86
N ASN A 297 21.63 -21.02 66.44
CA ASN A 297 20.48 -20.89 67.34
C ASN A 297 19.89 -22.28 67.59
N VAL A 298 20.26 -22.90 68.72
CA VAL A 298 19.69 -24.17 69.18
C VAL A 298 18.36 -23.87 69.87
N HIS A 299 17.24 -24.27 69.26
CA HIS A 299 15.94 -24.22 69.92
C HIS A 299 15.73 -25.49 70.74
N ILE A 300 15.85 -25.37 72.07
CA ILE A 300 15.59 -26.46 73.02
C ILE A 300 14.06 -26.51 73.24
N PRO A 301 13.35 -27.59 72.89
CA PRO A 301 11.91 -27.66 73.08
C PRO A 301 11.59 -27.86 74.56
N GLY A 302 10.87 -26.91 75.15
CA GLY A 302 10.44 -26.93 76.55
C GLY A 302 9.18 -26.09 76.78
N ASP A 303 8.04 -26.73 76.48
CA ASP A 303 6.66 -26.57 76.96
C ASP A 303 6.00 -25.21 77.31
N ILE A 304 4.95 -24.94 76.50
CA ILE A 304 3.56 -24.57 76.82
C ILE A 304 3.27 -23.17 77.39
N ARG A 305 2.58 -22.35 76.57
CA ARG A 305 1.20 -21.86 76.84
C ARG A 305 0.57 -21.19 75.61
N GLN A 306 -0.30 -21.99 74.96
CA GLN A 306 -1.55 -21.78 74.20
C GLN A 306 -1.96 -20.42 73.54
N PRO A 307 -2.82 -20.50 72.48
CA PRO A 307 -3.02 -19.50 71.42
C PRO A 307 -4.31 -18.67 71.58
N PRO A 308 -4.62 -17.75 70.64
CA PRO A 308 -5.99 -17.43 70.29
C PRO A 308 -6.37 -17.89 68.87
N VAL A 309 -7.63 -18.27 68.72
CA VAL A 309 -8.32 -18.71 67.50
C VAL A 309 -9.34 -17.63 67.08
N VAL A 310 -9.79 -17.72 65.82
CA VAL A 310 -11.03 -17.21 65.16
C VAL A 310 -11.02 -15.68 64.82
N THR A 311 -11.48 -15.17 63.66
CA THR A 311 -12.50 -15.64 62.70
C THR A 311 -12.36 -14.98 61.31
N THR A 312 -12.84 -15.67 60.28
CA THR A 312 -13.05 -15.23 58.89
C THR A 312 -14.38 -14.47 58.73
N ASP A 313 -14.42 -13.41 57.92
CA ASP A 313 -15.66 -12.93 57.29
C ASP A 313 -15.41 -12.57 55.81
N PHE A 314 -16.16 -13.24 54.94
CA PHE A 314 -16.32 -12.93 53.52
C PHE A 314 -17.63 -12.14 53.36
N GLU A 315 -17.56 -10.93 52.81
CA GLU A 315 -18.75 -10.25 52.27
C GLU A 315 -18.59 -10.01 50.77
N ALA A 316 -19.55 -10.55 50.03
CA ALA A 316 -19.76 -10.36 48.60
C ALA A 316 -20.74 -9.21 48.37
N GLY A 317 -20.46 -8.35 47.38
CA GLY A 317 -21.35 -7.30 46.89
C GLY A 317 -20.93 -6.83 45.48
N PRO A 318 -21.85 -6.29 44.67
CA PRO A 318 -22.38 -7.05 43.54
C PRO A 318 -21.88 -6.61 42.15
N SER A 319 -21.91 -7.58 41.23
CA SER A 319 -21.75 -7.44 39.78
C SER A 319 -22.90 -6.65 39.16
N THR A 320 -22.59 -5.57 38.45
CA THR A 320 -23.53 -4.86 37.57
C THR A 320 -23.35 -5.31 36.13
N LEU A 321 -24.37 -6.03 35.64
CA LEU A 321 -24.59 -6.36 34.24
C LEU A 321 -24.94 -5.09 33.45
N VAL A 322 -24.16 -4.77 32.43
CA VAL A 322 -24.47 -3.70 31.47
C VAL A 322 -25.30 -4.28 30.33
N SER A 323 -26.50 -3.71 30.19
CA SER A 323 -27.54 -4.05 29.21
C SER A 323 -27.14 -3.62 27.79
N GLU A 324 -27.22 -4.58 26.85
CA GLU A 324 -27.02 -4.41 25.41
C GLU A 324 -28.16 -3.59 24.78
N ARG A 325 -27.80 -2.65 23.89
CA ARG A 325 -28.73 -1.81 23.14
C ARG A 325 -28.78 -2.29 21.67
N PRO A 326 -29.96 -2.43 21.02
CA PRO A 326 -30.06 -3.00 19.67
C PRO A 326 -29.73 -1.98 18.56
N LEU A 327 -29.17 -2.50 17.47
CA LEU A 327 -28.88 -1.78 16.21
C LEU A 327 -30.14 -1.60 15.35
N PRO A 328 -30.25 -0.49 14.57
CA PRO A 328 -31.38 -0.26 13.68
C PRO A 328 -31.23 -0.95 12.31
N VAL A 329 -32.36 -1.45 11.82
CA VAL A 329 -32.59 -2.10 10.53
C VAL A 329 -32.80 -1.05 9.42
N VAL A 330 -32.20 -1.27 8.25
CA VAL A 330 -32.40 -0.49 7.01
C VAL A 330 -33.26 -1.30 6.03
N PRO A 331 -34.29 -0.72 5.39
CA PRO A 331 -34.90 -1.31 4.21
C PRO A 331 -34.38 -0.70 2.90
N SER A 332 -34.17 -1.58 1.92
CA SER A 332 -33.92 -1.32 0.51
C SER A 332 -35.14 -0.76 -0.23
N SER A 333 -34.93 0.13 -1.20
CA SER A 333 -35.45 -0.04 -2.57
C SER A 333 -34.84 0.98 -3.54
N ALA A 334 -34.51 0.49 -4.74
CA ALA A 334 -34.16 1.27 -5.90
C ALA A 334 -35.35 1.25 -6.87
N LEU A 335 -35.61 2.38 -7.54
CA LEU A 335 -36.43 2.43 -8.76
C LEU A 335 -35.58 3.02 -9.88
N VAL A 336 -35.40 2.20 -10.91
CA VAL A 336 -34.78 2.51 -12.19
C VAL A 336 -35.85 3.13 -13.10
N GLN A 337 -35.55 4.26 -13.73
CA GLN A 337 -36.26 4.74 -14.91
C GLN A 337 -35.27 4.85 -16.07
N SER A 338 -35.67 4.23 -17.16
CA SER A 338 -35.02 4.17 -18.47
C SER A 338 -35.18 5.48 -19.23
N GLU A 339 -34.17 5.92 -19.99
CA GLU A 339 -34.43 6.65 -21.25
C GLU A 339 -33.23 6.68 -22.22
N SER A 340 -33.55 6.18 -23.43
CA SER A 340 -33.18 6.59 -24.80
C SER A 340 -31.73 6.84 -25.28
N ASN A 341 -31.44 6.15 -26.38
CA ASN A 341 -30.32 6.26 -27.32
C ASN A 341 -29.96 7.71 -27.69
N THR A 342 -28.73 8.10 -27.38
CA THR A 342 -28.03 9.22 -28.05
C THR A 342 -26.60 8.80 -28.35
N THR A 343 -26.17 9.00 -29.59
CA THR A 343 -24.87 8.65 -30.19
C THR A 343 -23.69 9.01 -29.26
N VAL A 344 -22.95 8.00 -28.80
CA VAL A 344 -21.95 8.11 -27.71
C VAL A 344 -20.67 8.82 -28.17
N GLY A 345 -20.54 10.09 -27.79
CA GLY A 345 -19.25 10.79 -27.73
C GLY A 345 -18.44 10.34 -26.50
N TYR A 346 -17.18 9.98 -26.74
CA TYR A 346 -16.16 9.40 -25.83
C TYR A 346 -16.24 9.74 -24.32
N ARG A 347 -16.37 8.70 -23.48
CA ARG A 347 -16.43 8.76 -22.00
C ARG A 347 -15.07 8.83 -21.28
N PHE A 348 -13.98 8.45 -21.92
CA PHE A 348 -12.63 8.54 -21.32
C PHE A 348 -12.12 9.98 -21.16
N ALA A 349 -12.74 10.95 -21.83
CA ALA A 349 -12.45 12.38 -21.69
C ALA A 349 -13.23 13.05 -20.53
N MET A 350 -14.27 12.39 -19.97
CA MET A 350 -15.13 12.94 -18.90
C MET A 350 -15.08 12.22 -17.56
N ALA A 351 -14.59 10.99 -17.46
CA ALA A 351 -14.72 10.22 -16.22
C ALA A 351 -13.35 9.87 -15.62
N LEU A 352 -12.98 10.55 -14.54
CA LEU A 352 -12.13 9.98 -13.48
C LEU A 352 -12.98 9.61 -12.25
N THR A 353 -14.30 9.49 -12.44
CA THR A 353 -15.22 8.76 -11.57
C THR A 353 -14.92 7.27 -11.73
N LEU A 354 -14.24 6.71 -10.73
CA LEU A 354 -13.76 5.33 -10.70
C LEU A 354 -14.81 4.25 -11.12
N PRO A 355 -16.13 4.43 -10.90
CA PRO A 355 -17.11 3.47 -11.41
C PRO A 355 -17.71 3.79 -12.79
N ILE A 356 -17.54 5.00 -13.34
CA ILE A 356 -18.27 5.43 -14.56
C ILE A 356 -17.49 5.09 -15.84
N VAL A 357 -16.15 5.11 -15.78
CA VAL A 357 -15.31 4.74 -16.93
C VAL A 357 -15.64 3.36 -17.47
N TRP A 358 -15.98 2.44 -16.57
CA TRP A 358 -16.23 1.04 -16.88
C TRP A 358 -17.71 0.69 -17.04
N ARG A 359 -18.63 1.66 -16.89
CA ARG A 359 -20.06 1.46 -17.15
C ARG A 359 -20.37 1.73 -18.62
N GLU A 360 -21.29 0.93 -19.15
CA GLU A 360 -21.83 0.99 -20.52
C GLU A 360 -22.32 2.38 -20.91
#